data_AF-A0A1Z8UYM6-F1
#
_entry.id   AF-A0A1Z8UYM6-F1
#
_cell.length_a   1.000
_cell.length_b   1.000
_cell.length_c   1.000
_cell.angle_alpha   90.00
_cell.angle_beta   90.00
_cell.angle_gamma   90.00
#
_symmetry.space_group_name_H-M   'P 1'
#
loop_
_entity.id
_entity.type
_entity.pdbx_description
1 polymer ?
#
loop_
_entity_poly.entity_id
_entity_poly.type
_entity_poly.pdbx_seq_one_letter_code
_entity_poly.pdbx_strand_id
1 'polypeptide(L)'
;MSQKILIALIEAQEVLGQPELHRINLFKIQKKIIYAIEAVVDIALNSGPHPVQNEAIAKRQGIPKRYLEQTLQMLVKNRVLIGSRGPKGGYSLAKERRKIKLSKIISCVADDETEKKIFNSNLSQSIILPIISNIKDKCIASFTDISVEDICKLAKNKKIQKSNSKKVDFVI
;
A
#
# COMPACT_ATOMS: atom_id res chain seq x y z
N MET A 1 -8.47 6.96 -16.07
CA MET A 1 -7.03 7.22 -16.31
C MET A 1 -6.41 6.01 -17.02
N SER A 2 -5.81 6.16 -18.22
CA SER A 2 -5.35 5.02 -19.05
C SER A 2 -4.12 4.33 -18.44
N GLN A 3 -4.10 2.99 -18.44
CA GLN A 3 -2.95 2.17 -18.00
C GLN A 3 -1.63 2.56 -18.68
N LYS A 4 -1.69 3.15 -19.89
CA LYS A 4 -0.51 3.67 -20.59
C LYS A 4 0.19 4.83 -19.87
N ILE A 5 -0.57 5.70 -19.18
CA ILE A 5 0.00 6.87 -18.48
C ILE A 5 0.77 6.43 -17.24
N LEU A 6 0.22 5.48 -16.47
CA LEU A 6 0.87 5.00 -15.24
C LEU A 6 2.16 4.21 -15.54
N ILE A 7 2.17 3.42 -16.62
CA ILE A 7 3.36 2.71 -17.10
C ILE A 7 4.42 3.71 -17.59
N ALA A 8 4.02 4.69 -18.42
CA ALA A 8 4.93 5.72 -18.93
C ALA A 8 5.56 6.57 -17.81
N LEU A 9 4.83 6.86 -16.72
CA LEU A 9 5.38 7.58 -15.56
C LEU A 9 6.42 6.76 -14.79
N ILE A 10 6.29 5.44 -14.76
CA ILE A 10 7.24 4.53 -14.10
C ILE A 10 8.50 4.33 -14.98
N GLU A 11 8.33 4.19 -16.30
CA GLU A 11 9.43 4.02 -17.26
C GLU A 11 10.21 5.34 -17.47
N ALA A 12 9.54 6.50 -17.43
CA ALA A 12 10.20 7.80 -17.52
C ALA A 12 11.14 8.10 -16.34
N GLN A 13 10.97 7.42 -15.19
CA GLN A 13 11.91 7.54 -14.07
C GLN A 13 13.25 6.82 -14.31
N GLU A 14 13.35 5.92 -15.29
CA GLU A 14 14.57 5.15 -15.57
C GLU A 14 15.51 5.82 -16.59
N VAL A 15 15.07 6.83 -17.37
CA VAL A 15 15.80 7.24 -18.60
C VAL A 15 16.28 8.70 -18.66
N LEU A 16 16.05 9.55 -17.65
CA LEU A 16 16.51 10.95 -17.71
C LEU A 16 17.53 11.31 -16.64
N GLY A 17 18.81 11.30 -17.02
CA GLY A 17 19.80 12.19 -16.43
C GLY A 17 19.43 13.65 -16.76
N GLN A 18 18.92 14.37 -15.77
CA GLN A 18 18.68 15.82 -15.83
C GLN A 18 19.17 16.47 -14.52
N PRO A 19 19.62 17.74 -14.59
CA PRO A 19 20.37 18.38 -13.50
C PRO A 19 19.49 18.57 -12.27
N GLU A 20 20.10 18.31 -11.11
CA GLU A 20 19.49 18.36 -9.78
C GLU A 20 19.00 19.78 -9.41
N LEU A 21 17.82 20.16 -9.88
CA LEU A 21 16.96 21.03 -9.09
C LEU A 21 16.65 20.25 -7.82
N HIS A 22 17.27 20.64 -6.71
CA HIS A 22 17.07 20.09 -5.37
C HIS A 22 15.62 19.62 -5.23
N ARG A 23 15.41 18.30 -5.22
CA ARG A 23 14.08 17.70 -5.01
C ARG A 23 13.66 18.08 -3.60
N ILE A 24 13.01 19.23 -3.45
CA ILE A 24 12.34 19.61 -2.22
C ILE A 24 11.33 18.50 -1.96
N ASN A 25 11.57 17.71 -0.91
CA ASN A 25 10.69 16.62 -0.53
C ASN A 25 9.49 17.21 0.23
N LEU A 26 8.61 17.88 -0.52
CA LEU A 26 7.50 18.68 0.00
C LEU A 26 6.49 17.83 0.78
N PHE A 27 6.27 16.59 0.37
CA PHE A 27 5.38 15.64 1.02
C PHE A 27 6.12 14.36 1.42
N LYS A 28 6.15 14.07 2.71
CA LYS A 28 6.71 12.83 3.25
C LYS A 28 5.64 11.75 3.35
N ILE A 29 5.79 10.68 2.59
CA ILE A 29 4.94 9.49 2.72
C ILE A 29 5.34 8.72 3.99
N GLN A 30 4.36 8.41 4.83
CA GLN A 30 4.58 7.66 6.05
C GLN A 30 4.87 6.18 5.71
N LYS A 31 5.89 5.57 6.33
CA LYS A 31 6.27 4.16 6.09
C LYS A 31 5.08 3.20 6.25
N LYS A 32 4.17 3.52 7.16
CA LYS A 32 2.95 2.74 7.40
C LYS A 32 2.07 2.54 6.18
N ILE A 33 1.99 3.56 5.34
CA ILE A 33 1.21 3.51 4.11
C ILE A 33 1.85 2.52 3.13
N ILE A 34 3.17 2.60 2.94
CA ILE A 34 3.90 1.72 2.02
C ILE A 34 3.76 0.26 2.46
N TYR A 35 4.01 -0.03 3.74
CA TYR A 35 3.90 -1.38 4.28
C TYR A 35 2.49 -1.96 4.17
N ALA A 36 1.45 -1.14 4.33
CA ALA A 36 0.07 -1.58 4.14
C ALA A 36 -0.22 -1.94 2.68
N ILE A 37 0.26 -1.13 1.73
CA ILE A 37 0.10 -1.38 0.30
C ILE A 37 0.84 -2.66 -0.10
N GLU A 38 2.10 -2.79 0.30
CA GLU A 38 2.93 -3.98 0.04
C GLU A 38 2.28 -5.24 0.60
N ALA A 39 1.79 -5.21 1.85
CA ALA A 39 1.12 -6.34 2.46
C ALA A 39 -0.16 -6.75 1.71
N VAL A 40 -1.01 -5.79 1.32
CA VAL A 40 -2.26 -6.09 0.59
C VAL A 40 -1.96 -6.65 -0.80
N VAL A 41 -0.99 -6.09 -1.51
CA VAL A 41 -0.59 -6.56 -2.85
C VAL A 41 0.09 -7.93 -2.75
N ASP A 42 0.93 -8.16 -1.75
CA ASP A 42 1.55 -9.45 -1.48
C ASP A 42 0.50 -10.53 -1.20
N ILE A 43 -0.49 -10.23 -0.34
CA ILE A 43 -1.63 -11.12 -0.12
C ILE A 43 -2.37 -11.34 -1.43
N ALA A 44 -2.64 -10.29 -2.22
CA ALA A 44 -3.34 -10.43 -3.49
C ALA A 44 -2.58 -11.34 -4.47
N LEU A 45 -1.25 -11.26 -4.55
CA LEU A 45 -0.43 -12.05 -5.46
C LEU A 45 -0.26 -13.51 -5.01
N ASN A 46 -0.27 -13.75 -3.70
CA ASN A 46 0.04 -15.06 -3.11
C ASN A 46 -1.19 -15.80 -2.55
N SER A 47 -2.33 -15.13 -2.43
CA SER A 47 -3.59 -15.76 -2.02
C SER A 47 -4.12 -16.60 -3.18
N GLY A 48 -4.12 -17.92 -2.97
CA GLY A 48 -4.83 -18.89 -3.79
C GLY A 48 -6.13 -19.31 -3.08
N PRO A 49 -6.41 -20.63 -2.92
CA PRO A 49 -7.54 -21.08 -2.12
C PRO A 49 -7.34 -20.88 -0.60
N HIS A 50 -6.11 -20.56 -0.17
CA HIS A 50 -5.75 -20.45 1.24
C HIS A 50 -5.32 -19.03 1.63
N PRO A 51 -5.61 -18.62 2.89
CA PRO A 51 -5.11 -17.39 3.48
C PRO A 51 -3.57 -17.34 3.51
N VAL A 52 -3.01 -16.14 3.50
CA VAL A 52 -1.56 -15.91 3.56
C VAL A 52 -1.16 -15.59 5.00
N GLN A 53 -0.20 -16.34 5.55
CA GLN A 53 0.28 -16.15 6.92
C GLN A 53 1.07 -14.86 7.09
N ASN A 54 0.95 -14.24 8.29
CA ASN A 54 1.66 -13.02 8.67
C ASN A 54 3.18 -13.18 8.51
N GLU A 55 3.74 -14.30 8.97
CA GLU A 55 5.16 -14.64 8.90
C GLU A 55 5.67 -14.66 7.46
N ALA A 56 4.87 -15.19 6.54
CA ALA A 56 5.23 -15.29 5.13
C ALA A 56 5.25 -13.91 4.46
N ILE A 57 4.28 -13.05 4.80
CA ILE A 57 4.21 -11.66 4.30
C ILE A 57 5.41 -10.87 4.84
N ALA A 58 5.66 -10.91 6.16
CA ALA A 58 6.77 -10.22 6.80
C ALA A 58 8.12 -10.60 6.16
N LYS A 59 8.34 -11.90 5.91
CA LYS A 59 9.57 -12.40 5.29
C LYS A 59 9.73 -11.92 3.84
N ARG A 60 8.67 -11.95 3.02
CA ARG A 60 8.75 -11.54 1.61
C ARG A 60 8.96 -10.04 1.43
N GLN A 61 8.33 -9.23 2.29
CA GLN A 61 8.33 -7.77 2.17
C GLN A 61 9.38 -7.09 3.06
N GLY A 62 10.08 -7.83 3.93
CA GLY A 62 11.07 -7.25 4.86
C GLY A 62 10.44 -6.35 5.93
N ILE A 63 9.15 -6.53 6.23
CA ILE A 63 8.41 -5.69 7.18
C ILE A 63 8.53 -6.27 8.59
N PRO A 64 8.86 -5.47 9.62
CA PRO A 64 8.90 -5.94 10.99
C PRO A 64 7.56 -6.55 11.43
N LYS A 65 7.57 -7.77 11.98
CA LYS A 65 6.36 -8.54 12.32
C LYS A 65 5.36 -7.77 13.18
N ARG A 66 5.83 -7.13 14.25
CA ARG A 66 4.98 -6.34 15.17
C ARG A 66 4.26 -5.21 14.44
N TYR A 67 4.96 -4.56 13.51
CA TYR A 67 4.40 -3.49 12.72
C TYR A 67 3.35 -4.02 11.71
N LEU A 68 3.69 -5.11 11.03
CA LEU A 68 2.81 -5.74 10.06
C LEU A 68 1.51 -6.23 10.72
N GLU A 69 1.59 -6.83 11.90
CA GLU A 69 0.42 -7.32 12.62
C GLU A 69 -0.58 -6.19 12.94
N GLN A 70 -0.11 -5.06 13.47
CA GLN A 70 -0.96 -3.89 13.72
C GLN A 70 -1.61 -3.38 12.43
N THR A 71 -0.84 -3.36 11.33
CA THR A 71 -1.32 -2.93 10.01
C THR A 71 -2.40 -3.86 9.48
N LEU A 72 -2.18 -5.17 9.53
CA LEU A 72 -3.13 -6.18 9.07
C LEU A 72 -4.42 -6.15 9.90
N GLN A 73 -4.34 -5.97 11.22
CA GLN A 73 -5.50 -5.80 12.08
C GLN A 73 -6.33 -4.56 11.69
N MET A 74 -5.69 -3.44 11.41
CA MET A 74 -6.37 -2.22 10.95
C MET A 74 -7.08 -2.44 9.60
N LEU A 75 -6.45 -3.15 8.68
CA LEU A 75 -7.02 -3.50 7.38
C LEU A 75 -8.20 -4.48 7.49
N VAL A 76 -8.15 -5.43 8.45
CA VAL A 76 -9.27 -6.32 8.77
C VAL A 76 -10.45 -5.52 9.35
N LYS A 77 -10.20 -4.65 10.33
CA LYS A 77 -11.22 -3.77 10.94
C LYS A 77 -11.96 -2.95 9.88
N ASN A 78 -11.23 -2.48 8.86
CA ASN A 78 -11.78 -1.68 7.76
C ASN A 78 -12.28 -2.49 6.56
N ARG A 79 -12.38 -3.82 6.68
CA ARG A 79 -12.88 -4.74 5.64
C ARG A 79 -12.12 -4.64 4.31
N VAL A 80 -10.82 -4.37 4.37
CA VAL A 80 -9.90 -4.55 3.23
C VAL A 80 -9.43 -6.01 3.19
N LEU A 81 -9.19 -6.59 4.37
CA LEU A 81 -8.79 -7.99 4.54
C LEU A 81 -9.80 -8.75 5.42
N ILE A 82 -9.76 -10.07 5.33
CA ILE A 82 -10.40 -11.01 6.25
C ILE A 82 -9.28 -11.80 6.93
N GLY A 83 -9.32 -11.86 8.26
CA GLY A 83 -8.45 -12.72 9.05
C GLY A 83 -9.10 -14.07 9.33
N SER A 84 -8.34 -15.15 9.19
CA SER A 84 -8.72 -16.50 9.60
C SER A 84 -7.82 -17.01 10.71
N ARG A 85 -8.39 -17.75 11.65
CA ARG A 85 -7.68 -18.31 12.82
C ARG A 85 -7.23 -19.74 12.57
N GLY A 86 -6.37 -20.25 13.46
CA GLY A 86 -5.88 -21.63 13.47
C GLY A 86 -4.50 -21.80 12.83
N PRO A 87 -3.92 -23.02 12.87
CA PRO A 87 -2.54 -23.28 12.42
C PRO A 87 -2.29 -22.95 10.94
N LYS A 88 -3.33 -23.05 10.11
CA LYS A 88 -3.32 -22.68 8.68
C LYS A 88 -4.09 -21.39 8.40
N GLY A 89 -4.31 -20.58 9.44
CA GLY A 89 -4.94 -19.27 9.36
C GLY A 89 -4.04 -18.23 8.67
N GLY A 90 -4.53 -17.01 8.56
CA GLY A 90 -3.84 -15.92 7.91
C GLY A 90 -4.79 -14.86 7.40
N TYR A 91 -4.41 -14.20 6.30
CA TYR A 91 -5.15 -13.08 5.74
C TYR A 91 -5.49 -13.31 4.28
N SER A 92 -6.71 -12.95 3.91
CA SER A 92 -7.21 -12.95 2.53
C SER A 92 -7.85 -11.59 2.22
N LEU A 93 -8.01 -11.28 0.94
CA LEU A 93 -8.75 -10.07 0.55
C LEU A 93 -10.23 -10.19 0.95
N ALA A 94 -10.81 -9.11 1.48
CA ALA A 94 -12.22 -9.09 1.83
C ALA A 94 -13.16 -8.95 0.61
N LYS A 95 -12.60 -8.52 -0.53
CA LYS A 95 -13.30 -8.31 -1.79
C LYS A 95 -12.37 -8.65 -2.95
N GLU A 96 -12.93 -8.76 -4.16
CA GLU A 96 -12.15 -8.88 -5.39
C GLU A 96 -11.12 -7.75 -5.54
N ARG A 97 -9.94 -8.05 -6.12
CA ARG A 97 -8.83 -7.10 -6.32
C ARG A 97 -9.25 -5.81 -7.01
N ARG A 98 -10.19 -5.86 -7.96
CA ARG A 98 -10.72 -4.70 -8.71
C ARG A 98 -11.56 -3.75 -7.83
N LYS A 99 -12.14 -4.27 -6.76
CA LYS A 99 -13.02 -3.54 -5.82
C LYS A 99 -12.24 -2.90 -4.66
N ILE A 100 -10.96 -3.24 -4.50
CA ILE A 100 -10.10 -2.67 -3.46
C ILE A 100 -9.25 -1.57 -4.11
N LYS A 101 -9.53 -0.31 -3.75
CA LYS A 101 -8.83 0.87 -4.25
C LYS A 101 -7.64 1.24 -3.36
N LEU A 102 -6.61 1.81 -3.97
CA LEU A 102 -5.40 2.24 -3.27
C LEU A 102 -5.71 3.31 -2.21
N SER A 103 -6.58 4.28 -2.55
CA SER A 103 -7.07 5.29 -1.61
C SER A 103 -7.67 4.68 -0.33
N LYS A 104 -8.39 3.56 -0.45
CA LYS A 104 -8.99 2.86 0.70
C LYS A 104 -7.91 2.26 1.60
N ILE A 105 -6.86 1.67 1.05
CA ILE A 105 -5.74 1.13 1.84
C ILE A 105 -5.05 2.26 2.60
N ILE A 106 -4.74 3.36 1.90
CA ILE A 106 -4.08 4.54 2.47
C ILE A 106 -4.91 5.11 3.62
N SER A 107 -6.21 5.33 3.42
CA SER A 107 -7.09 5.93 4.43
C SER A 107 -7.28 5.04 5.68
N CYS A 108 -7.03 3.73 5.58
CA CYS A 108 -7.12 2.84 6.74
C CYS A 108 -5.94 3.03 7.70
N VAL A 109 -4.79 3.48 7.20
CA VAL A 109 -3.54 3.49 7.95
C VAL A 109 -2.94 4.87 8.13
N ALA A 110 -3.35 5.88 7.35
CA ALA A 110 -2.90 7.26 7.51
C ALA A 110 -3.21 7.80 8.92
N ASP A 111 -2.32 8.65 9.43
CA ASP A 111 -2.54 9.39 10.69
C ASP A 111 -2.91 10.84 10.41
N ASP A 112 -3.97 11.31 11.06
CA ASP A 112 -4.37 12.72 11.03
C ASP A 112 -4.03 13.46 12.34
N GLU A 113 -3.62 12.73 13.39
CA GLU A 113 -3.38 13.29 14.74
C GLU A 113 -2.25 14.33 14.77
N THR A 114 -1.26 14.17 13.88
CA THR A 114 -0.09 15.06 13.84
C THR A 114 -0.39 16.41 13.23
N GLU A 115 -1.37 16.51 12.33
CA GLU A 115 -1.64 17.74 11.60
C GLU A 115 -2.35 18.77 12.45
N LYS A 116 -3.31 18.33 13.27
CA LYS A 116 -4.05 19.21 14.19
C LYS A 116 -3.14 19.91 15.20
N LYS A 117 -2.01 19.31 15.57
CA LYS A 117 -1.03 19.91 16.49
C LYS A 117 -0.21 21.02 15.84
N ILE A 118 -0.02 20.97 14.52
CA ILE A 118 0.80 21.92 13.77
C ILE A 118 0.01 23.20 13.47
N PHE A 119 -1.28 23.08 13.13
CA PHE A 119 -2.14 24.21 12.76
C PHE A 119 -2.91 24.78 13.96
N ASN A 120 -2.20 25.40 14.91
CA ASN A 120 -2.79 25.89 16.16
C ASN A 120 -3.18 27.38 16.17
N SER A 121 -2.74 28.19 15.21
CA SER A 121 -3.08 29.62 15.13
C SER A 121 -4.36 29.87 14.31
N ASN A 122 -5.03 31.01 14.54
CA ASN A 122 -6.22 31.42 13.78
C ASN A 122 -5.96 31.49 12.27
N LEU A 123 -4.79 32.02 11.87
CA LEU A 123 -4.38 32.07 10.46
C LEU A 123 -4.20 30.64 9.89
N SER A 124 -3.52 29.79 10.65
CA SER A 124 -3.29 28.40 10.27
C SER A 124 -4.59 27.62 10.10
N GLN A 125 -5.57 27.81 10.98
CA GLN A 125 -6.84 27.09 10.93
C GLN A 125 -7.79 27.65 9.86
N SER A 126 -7.86 28.97 9.71
CA SER A 126 -8.84 29.63 8.85
C SER A 126 -8.41 29.70 7.38
N ILE A 127 -7.09 29.74 7.12
CA ILE A 127 -6.56 29.95 5.77
C ILE A 127 -5.65 28.80 5.35
N ILE A 128 -4.62 28.49 6.15
CA ILE A 128 -3.58 27.56 5.71
C ILE A 128 -4.09 26.12 5.65
N LEU A 129 -4.81 25.65 6.68
CA LEU A 129 -5.33 24.29 6.75
C LEU A 129 -6.27 23.98 5.58
N PRO A 130 -7.28 24.82 5.23
CA PRO A 130 -8.08 24.60 4.03
C PRO A 130 -7.28 24.49 2.72
N ILE A 131 -6.25 25.32 2.53
CA ILE A 131 -5.37 25.27 1.35
C ILE A 131 -4.63 23.92 1.29
N ILE A 132 -4.02 23.51 2.41
CA ILE A 132 -3.28 22.25 2.50
C ILE A 132 -4.21 21.05 2.35
N SER A 133 -5.40 21.08 2.97
CA SER A 133 -6.40 20.01 2.86
C SER A 133 -6.89 19.84 1.42
N ASN A 134 -7.18 20.92 0.71
CA ASN A 134 -7.57 20.85 -0.71
C ASN A 134 -6.48 20.17 -1.57
N ILE A 135 -5.20 20.42 -1.31
CA ILE A 135 -4.10 19.73 -2.02
C ILE A 135 -4.08 18.24 -1.64
N LYS A 136 -4.21 17.92 -0.36
CA LYS A 136 -4.26 16.52 0.11
C LYS A 136 -5.43 15.75 -0.49
N ASP A 137 -6.61 16.35 -0.54
CA ASP A 137 -7.81 15.73 -1.09
C ASP A 137 -7.65 15.43 -2.58
N LYS A 138 -7.04 16.35 -3.35
CA LYS A 138 -6.68 16.10 -4.76
C LYS A 138 -5.67 14.96 -4.91
N CYS A 139 -4.66 14.89 -4.03
CA CYS A 139 -3.71 13.78 -4.02
C CYS A 139 -4.42 12.45 -3.70
N ILE A 140 -5.29 12.40 -2.69
CA ILE A 140 -6.04 11.20 -2.33
C ILE A 140 -6.98 10.78 -3.47
N ALA A 141 -7.65 11.74 -4.13
CA ALA A 141 -8.52 11.49 -5.26
C ALA A 141 -7.78 10.78 -6.40
N SER A 142 -6.52 11.11 -6.67
CA SER A 142 -5.71 10.43 -7.68
C SER A 142 -5.52 8.93 -7.41
N PHE A 143 -5.53 8.50 -6.13
CA PHE A 143 -5.42 7.09 -5.75
C PHE A 143 -6.75 6.32 -5.82
N THR A 144 -7.88 7.00 -6.07
CA THR A 144 -9.20 6.35 -6.15
C THR A 144 -9.37 5.55 -7.43
N ASP A 145 -8.66 5.93 -8.49
CA ASP A 145 -8.69 5.24 -9.78
C ASP A 145 -7.91 3.92 -9.75
N ILE A 146 -6.86 3.85 -8.93
CA ILE A 146 -5.93 2.71 -8.89
C ILE A 146 -6.49 1.59 -8.01
N SER A 147 -6.68 0.39 -8.57
CA SER A 147 -7.08 -0.80 -7.81
C SER A 147 -5.90 -1.73 -7.51
N VAL A 148 -6.09 -2.65 -6.56
CA VAL A 148 -5.11 -3.72 -6.29
C VAL A 148 -4.88 -4.59 -7.52
N GLU A 149 -5.90 -4.79 -8.36
CA GLU A 149 -5.76 -5.52 -9.63
C GLU A 149 -4.78 -4.83 -10.58
N ASP A 150 -4.84 -3.50 -10.68
CA ASP A 150 -3.94 -2.73 -11.55
C ASP A 150 -2.50 -2.87 -11.09
N ILE A 151 -2.26 -2.78 -9.78
CA ILE A 151 -0.92 -2.97 -9.20
C ILE A 151 -0.42 -4.41 -9.43
N CYS A 152 -1.28 -5.42 -9.27
CA CYS A 152 -0.92 -6.82 -9.53
C CYS A 152 -0.54 -7.05 -11.01
N LYS A 153 -1.23 -6.39 -11.96
CA LYS A 153 -0.89 -6.47 -13.38
C LYS A 153 0.48 -5.84 -13.65
N LEU A 154 0.77 -4.67 -13.07
CA LEU A 154 2.08 -4.03 -13.16
C LEU A 154 3.21 -4.92 -12.62
N ALA A 155 2.99 -5.54 -11.45
CA ALA A 155 3.97 -6.45 -10.84
C ALA A 155 4.28 -7.66 -11.74
N LYS A 156 3.25 -8.25 -12.36
CA LYS A 156 3.43 -9.36 -13.31
C LYS A 156 4.22 -8.96 -14.55
N ASN A 157 3.94 -7.78 -15.11
CA ASN A 157 4.63 -7.28 -16.30
C ASN A 157 6.13 -7.05 -16.04
N LYS A 158 6.49 -6.60 -14.84
CA LYS A 158 7.89 -6.47 -14.40
C LYS A 158 8.53 -7.79 -13.90
N LYS A 159 7.90 -8.95 -14.13
CA LYS A 159 8.34 -10.28 -13.64
C LYS A 159 8.62 -10.34 -12.13
N ILE A 160 7.91 -9.54 -11.35
CA ILE A 160 7.91 -9.67 -9.89
C ILE A 160 7.05 -10.90 -9.55
N GLN A 161 7.54 -12.10 -9.83
CA GLN A 161 6.85 -13.37 -9.56
C GLN A 161 7.52 -14.15 -8.43
N LYS A 162 6.64 -14.62 -7.52
CA LYS A 162 6.75 -15.72 -6.55
C LYS A 162 8.17 -16.10 -6.12
N SER A 163 8.53 -15.69 -4.90
CA SER A 163 9.57 -16.40 -4.13
C SER A 163 9.23 -17.90 -4.12
N ASN A 164 10.11 -18.69 -4.71
CA ASN A 164 10.05 -20.15 -4.75
C ASN A 164 9.76 -20.71 -3.35
N SER A 165 8.56 -21.24 -3.14
CA SER A 165 8.40 -22.38 -2.24
C SER A 165 9.16 -23.52 -2.89
N LYS A 166 10.46 -23.67 -2.56
CA LYS A 166 11.13 -24.95 -2.74
C LYS A 166 10.32 -25.95 -1.91
N LYS A 167 9.64 -26.84 -2.61
CA LYS A 167 9.14 -28.11 -2.10
C LYS A 167 10.34 -28.76 -1.40
N VAL A 168 10.29 -28.87 -0.08
CA VAL A 168 11.28 -29.65 0.65
C VAL A 168 10.80 -31.09 0.48
N ASP A 169 11.42 -31.81 -0.44
CA ASP A 169 11.24 -33.24 -0.57
C ASP A 169 11.77 -33.87 0.71
N PHE A 170 10.87 -34.32 1.58
CA PHE A 170 11.23 -35.26 2.62
C PHE A 170 11.37 -36.62 1.95
N VAL A 171 12.61 -37.00 1.65
CA VAL A 171 12.96 -38.40 1.44
C VAL A 171 13.11 -39.05 2.81
N ILE A 172 12.52 -40.25 2.88
CA ILE A 172 12.31 -41.17 4.02
C ILE A 172 13.59 -41.47 4.78
#